data_AF-A0AAV8DG36-F1
#
_entry.id   AF-A0AAV8DG36-F1
#
_cell.length_a   1.000
_cell.length_b   1.000
_cell.length_c   1.000
_cell.angle_alpha   90.00
_cell.angle_beta   90.00
_cell.angle_gamma   90.00
#
_symmetry.space_group_name_H-M   'P 1'
#
loop_
_entity.id
_entity.type
_entity.pdbx_description
1 polymer ?
#
loop_
_entity_poly.entity_id
_entity_poly.type
_entity_poly.pdbx_seq_one_letter_code
_entity_poly.pdbx_strand_id
1 'polypeptide(L)'
;MTKTLERYQKNSYNAPEPAKVISRETLNSQQEYFKLKAHVEHLQLLQRNLMGEDLGRLTTSDLEKLESQLDASLKQIRDTRTQTMLDNLEELKRSEVHLFEANRKLKKRLSDFHGDEPQLWEGNNSQGIGYIKTDQVFFAPIECEPTLQIGYHNEQQMAIATTSAGPSMTTLMPPGWLA
;
A
#
# COMPACT_ATOMS: atom_id res chain seq x y z
N MET A 1 27.37 -3.86 70.65
CA MET A 1 26.87 -2.55 70.18
C MET A 1 27.50 -2.13 68.84
N THR A 2 28.82 -2.30 68.67
CA THR A 2 29.56 -1.98 67.41
C THR A 2 29.06 -2.76 66.18
N LYS A 3 28.79 -4.07 66.31
CA LYS A 3 28.26 -4.90 65.21
C LYS A 3 26.89 -4.43 64.69
N THR A 4 26.08 -3.82 65.57
CA THR A 4 24.76 -3.28 65.19
C THR A 4 24.93 -1.94 64.47
N LEU A 5 25.81 -1.06 64.97
CA LEU A 5 26.18 0.19 64.32
C LEU A 5 26.81 -0.03 62.95
N GLU A 6 27.70 -1.02 62.80
CA GLU A 6 28.33 -1.36 61.53
C GLU A 6 27.32 -1.87 60.50
N ARG A 7 26.33 -2.69 60.92
CA ARG A 7 25.21 -3.10 60.06
C ARG A 7 24.35 -1.92 59.63
N TYR A 8 24.03 -1.00 60.54
CA TYR A 8 23.27 0.20 60.21
C TYR A 8 24.04 1.13 59.28
N GLN A 9 25.34 1.34 59.50
CA GLN A 9 26.19 2.13 58.61
C GLN A 9 26.27 1.51 57.22
N LYS A 10 26.45 0.18 57.13
CA LYS A 10 26.49 -0.52 55.85
C LYS A 10 25.17 -0.42 55.08
N ASN A 11 24.03 -0.45 55.76
CA ASN A 11 22.73 -0.45 55.09
C ASN A 11 22.15 0.96 54.87
N SER A 12 22.55 1.94 55.69
CA SER A 12 22.04 3.32 55.61
C SER A 12 22.89 4.22 54.72
N TYR A 13 24.20 3.95 54.57
CA TYR A 13 25.12 4.75 53.74
C TYR A 13 25.54 4.05 52.43
N ASN A 14 25.29 2.74 52.25
CA ASN A 14 25.47 2.09 50.93
C ASN A 14 24.17 1.97 50.13
N ALA A 15 23.06 2.55 50.60
CA ALA A 15 21.92 2.77 49.73
C ALA A 15 22.39 3.70 48.59
N PRO A 16 22.29 3.30 47.31
CA PRO A 16 22.74 4.16 46.24
C PRO A 16 21.96 5.46 46.32
N GLU A 17 22.68 6.57 46.56
CA GLU A 17 22.14 7.92 46.56
C GLU A 17 21.13 8.05 45.41
N PRO A 18 19.89 8.52 45.66
CA PRO A 18 18.86 8.60 44.62
C PRO A 18 19.35 9.38 43.40
N ALA A 19 20.18 10.41 43.61
CA ALA A 19 20.85 11.15 42.55
C ALA A 19 21.77 10.28 41.67
N LYS A 20 22.46 9.28 42.23
CA LYS A 20 23.34 8.36 41.50
C LYS A 20 22.55 7.32 40.70
N VAL A 21 21.42 6.84 41.23
CA VAL A 21 20.50 5.95 40.50
C VAL A 21 19.87 6.69 39.33
N ILE A 22 19.32 7.89 39.57
CA ILE A 22 18.71 8.74 38.53
C ILE A 22 19.76 9.12 37.47
N SER A 23 20.99 9.44 37.86
CA SER A 23 22.08 9.73 36.91
C SER A 23 22.42 8.52 36.04
N ARG A 24 22.47 7.32 36.63
CA ARG A 24 22.73 6.08 35.88
C ARG A 24 21.58 5.72 34.95
N GLU A 25 20.33 5.85 35.38
CA GLU A 25 19.15 5.64 34.55
C GLU A 25 19.08 6.65 33.40
N THR A 26 19.41 7.92 33.66
CA THR A 26 19.50 8.97 32.64
C THR A 26 20.57 8.65 31.61
N LEU A 27 21.77 8.23 32.04
CA LEU A 27 22.84 7.80 31.13
C LEU A 27 22.45 6.57 30.31
N ASN A 28 21.80 5.58 30.93
CA ASN A 28 21.29 4.41 30.22
C ASN A 28 20.24 4.81 29.17
N SER A 29 19.28 5.68 29.54
CA SER A 29 18.26 6.19 28.63
C SER A 29 18.87 6.94 27.44
N GLN A 30 19.88 7.78 27.69
CA GLN A 30 20.62 8.45 26.62
C GLN A 30 21.35 7.45 25.71
N GLN A 31 21.96 6.41 26.27
CA GLN A 31 22.63 5.38 25.48
C GLN A 31 21.65 4.61 24.59
N GLU A 32 20.50 4.23 25.12
CA GLU A 32 19.43 3.58 24.34
C GLU A 32 18.90 4.51 23.24
N TYR A 33 18.75 5.81 23.54
CA TYR A 33 18.40 6.81 22.54
C TYR A 33 19.41 6.87 21.40
N PHE A 34 20.72 6.90 21.70
CA PHE A 34 21.74 6.92 20.65
C PHE A 34 21.75 5.65 19.80
N LYS A 35 21.53 4.47 20.41
CA LYS A 35 21.38 3.22 19.66
C LYS A 35 20.17 3.28 18.72
N LEU A 36 19.02 3.72 19.22
CA LEU A 36 17.80 3.85 18.43
C LEU A 36 17.99 4.87 17.31
N LYS A 37 18.60 6.03 17.60
CA LYS A 37 18.90 7.06 16.61
C LYS A 37 19.79 6.53 15.49
N ALA A 38 20.87 5.82 15.82
CA ALA A 38 21.74 5.21 14.83
C ALA A 38 21.00 4.18 13.96
N HIS A 39 20.06 3.43 14.56
CA HIS A 39 19.23 2.49 13.81
C HIS A 39 18.27 3.20 12.84
N VAL A 40 17.63 4.28 13.27
CA VAL A 40 16.76 5.09 12.41
C VAL A 40 17.54 5.71 11.25
N GLU A 41 18.70 6.29 11.53
CA GLU A 41 19.56 6.87 10.48
C GLU A 41 20.01 5.81 9.46
N HIS A 42 20.31 4.59 9.93
CA HIS A 42 20.63 3.48 9.05
C HIS A 42 19.42 3.07 8.17
N LEU A 43 18.22 2.96 8.75
CA LEU A 43 17.01 2.65 7.98
C LEU A 43 16.68 3.73 6.95
N GLN A 44 16.85 5.01 7.30
CA GLN A 44 16.65 6.12 6.37
C GLN A 44 17.65 6.07 5.20
N LEU A 45 18.91 5.72 5.47
CA LEU A 45 19.91 5.52 4.44
C LEU A 45 19.53 4.34 3.53
N LEU A 46 19.08 3.22 4.10
CA LEU A 46 18.61 2.07 3.32
C LEU A 46 17.41 2.45 2.43
N GLN A 47 16.47 3.23 2.94
CA GLN A 47 15.34 3.73 2.15
C GLN A 47 15.82 4.59 0.97
N ARG A 48 16.75 5.53 1.20
CA ARG A 48 17.36 6.33 0.13
C ARG A 48 18.04 5.45 -0.92
N ASN A 49 18.82 4.46 -0.50
CA ASN A 49 19.46 3.52 -1.42
C ASN A 49 18.41 2.76 -2.27
N LEU A 50 17.33 2.25 -1.65
CA LEU A 50 16.23 1.59 -2.36
C LEU A 50 15.52 2.52 -3.36
N MET A 51 15.54 3.82 -3.12
CA MET A 51 15.02 4.86 -4.03
C MET A 51 16.04 5.29 -5.10
N GLY A 52 17.24 4.71 -5.11
CA GLY A 52 18.30 5.05 -6.05
C GLY A 52 19.13 6.28 -5.67
N GLU A 53 19.02 6.75 -4.42
CA GLU A 53 19.77 7.88 -3.88
C GLU A 53 21.04 7.40 -3.13
N ASP A 54 22.06 8.26 -3.00
CA ASP A 54 23.30 8.03 -2.23
C ASP A 54 24.11 6.76 -2.53
N LEU A 55 23.97 6.27 -3.75
CA LEU A 55 24.63 5.04 -4.21
C LEU A 55 26.16 5.12 -4.26
N GLY A 56 26.74 6.33 -4.28
CA GLY A 56 28.19 6.54 -4.40
C GLY A 56 29.03 5.97 -3.24
N ARG A 57 28.40 5.61 -2.11
CA ARG A 57 29.07 5.00 -0.95
C ARG A 57 29.02 3.46 -0.97
N LEU A 58 28.25 2.85 -1.88
CA LEU A 58 28.10 1.41 -1.99
C LEU A 58 29.21 0.82 -2.86
N THR A 59 29.62 -0.41 -2.53
CA THR A 59 30.52 -1.18 -3.40
C THR A 59 29.74 -1.79 -4.57
N THR A 60 30.44 -2.26 -5.60
CA THR A 60 29.81 -2.96 -6.73
C THR A 60 29.01 -4.18 -6.27
N SER A 61 29.54 -4.95 -5.32
CA SER A 61 28.83 -6.11 -4.76
C SER A 61 27.56 -5.71 -4.01
N ASP A 62 27.57 -4.56 -3.31
CA ASP A 62 26.38 -4.08 -2.60
C ASP A 62 25.33 -3.56 -3.57
N LEU A 63 25.75 -2.94 -4.67
CA LEU A 63 24.87 -2.52 -5.77
C LEU A 63 24.21 -3.72 -6.45
N GLU A 64 24.97 -4.77 -6.78
CA GLU A 64 24.42 -6.00 -7.36
C GLU A 64 23.37 -6.66 -6.44
N LYS A 65 23.62 -6.67 -5.13
CA LYS A 65 22.63 -7.17 -4.16
C LYS A 65 21.37 -6.30 -4.12
N LEU A 66 21.54 -4.98 -4.12
CA LEU A 66 20.44 -4.02 -4.12
C LEU A 66 19.57 -4.17 -5.36
N GLU A 67 20.20 -4.28 -6.53
CA GLU A 67 19.53 -4.53 -7.81
C GLU A 67 18.77 -5.85 -7.77
N SER A 68 19.41 -6.95 -7.36
CA SER A 68 18.76 -8.26 -7.25
C SER A 68 17.57 -8.24 -6.29
N GLN A 69 17.67 -7.52 -5.17
CA GLN A 69 16.58 -7.36 -4.21
C GLN A 69 15.40 -6.56 -4.82
N LEU A 70 15.69 -5.48 -5.52
CA LEU A 70 14.67 -4.66 -6.18
C LEU A 70 13.98 -5.45 -7.31
N ASP A 71 14.71 -6.19 -8.12
CA ASP A 71 14.14 -7.02 -9.18
C ASP A 71 13.23 -8.12 -8.64
N ALA A 72 13.69 -8.83 -7.59
CA ALA A 72 12.90 -9.89 -6.96
C ALA A 72 11.60 -9.34 -6.34
N SER A 73 11.69 -8.22 -5.61
CA SER A 73 10.51 -7.60 -4.98
C SER A 73 9.55 -7.01 -6.01
N LEU A 74 10.06 -6.37 -7.07
CA LEU A 74 9.24 -5.83 -8.15
C LEU A 74 8.50 -6.94 -8.89
N LYS A 75 9.17 -8.07 -9.16
CA LYS A 75 8.52 -9.25 -9.73
C LYS A 75 7.40 -9.75 -8.82
N GLN A 76 7.66 -9.92 -7.52
CA GLN A 76 6.65 -10.36 -6.56
C GLN A 76 5.45 -9.41 -6.47
N ILE A 77 5.67 -8.08 -6.50
CA ILE A 77 4.60 -7.08 -6.50
C ILE A 77 3.74 -7.22 -7.76
N ARG A 78 4.37 -7.36 -8.94
CA ARG A 78 3.66 -7.55 -10.22
C ARG A 78 2.87 -8.84 -10.24
N ASP A 79 3.45 -9.94 -9.76
CA ASP A 79 2.79 -11.25 -9.68
C ASP A 79 1.57 -11.18 -8.76
N THR A 80 1.74 -10.62 -7.56
CA THR A 80 0.64 -10.42 -6.59
C THR A 80 -0.46 -9.56 -7.19
N ARG A 81 -0.11 -8.42 -7.79
CA ARG A 81 -1.08 -7.50 -8.40
C ARG A 81 -1.88 -8.18 -9.52
N THR A 82 -1.18 -8.93 -10.37
CA THR A 82 -1.80 -9.65 -11.49
C THR A 82 -2.74 -10.73 -10.96
N GLN A 83 -2.30 -11.51 -9.97
CA GLN A 83 -3.13 -12.54 -9.36
C GLN A 83 -4.41 -11.94 -8.75
N THR A 84 -4.30 -10.86 -7.97
CA THR A 84 -5.47 -10.18 -7.41
C THR A 84 -6.43 -9.69 -8.49
N MET A 85 -5.92 -9.17 -9.61
CA MET A 85 -6.77 -8.74 -10.74
C MET A 85 -7.50 -9.93 -11.39
N LEU A 86 -6.82 -11.07 -11.56
CA LEU A 86 -7.41 -12.29 -12.10
C LEU A 86 -8.50 -12.85 -11.17
N ASP A 87 -8.24 -12.88 -9.87
CA ASP A 87 -9.19 -13.36 -8.86
C ASP A 87 -10.46 -12.51 -8.87
N ASN A 88 -10.32 -11.17 -8.89
CA ASN A 88 -11.44 -10.24 -8.99
C ASN A 88 -12.25 -10.43 -10.29
N LEU A 89 -11.55 -10.63 -11.42
CA LEU A 89 -12.19 -10.87 -12.70
C LEU A 89 -12.98 -12.19 -12.71
N GLU A 90 -12.45 -13.23 -12.08
CA GLU A 90 -13.15 -14.50 -11.95
C GLU A 90 -14.39 -14.38 -11.05
N GLU A 91 -14.27 -13.68 -9.92
CA GLU A 91 -15.39 -13.42 -9.02
C GLU A 91 -16.52 -12.66 -9.74
N LEU A 92 -16.18 -11.60 -10.47
CA LEU A 92 -17.15 -10.82 -11.24
C LEU A 92 -17.84 -11.66 -12.33
N LYS A 93 -17.09 -12.52 -13.04
CA LYS A 93 -17.68 -13.44 -14.04
C LYS A 93 -18.65 -14.43 -13.41
N ARG A 94 -18.33 -14.98 -12.23
CA ARG A 94 -19.25 -15.87 -11.49
C ARG A 94 -20.52 -15.13 -11.07
N SER A 95 -20.37 -13.89 -10.61
CA SER A 95 -21.51 -13.01 -10.24
C SER A 95 -22.39 -12.68 -11.45
N GLU A 96 -21.79 -12.37 -12.60
CA GLU A 96 -22.50 -12.11 -13.87
C GLU A 96 -23.37 -13.31 -14.27
N VAL A 97 -22.80 -14.52 -14.25
CA VAL A 97 -23.54 -15.76 -14.58
C VAL A 97 -24.70 -15.96 -13.60
N HIS A 98 -24.46 -15.79 -12.30
CA HIS A 98 -25.50 -15.96 -11.28
C HIS A 98 -26.66 -14.97 -11.47
N LEU A 99 -26.36 -13.69 -11.70
CA LEU A 99 -27.35 -12.64 -11.94
C LEU A 99 -28.09 -12.87 -13.26
N PHE A 100 -27.40 -13.31 -14.31
CA PHE A 100 -28.01 -13.66 -15.59
C PHE A 100 -29.02 -14.78 -15.43
N GLU A 101 -28.67 -15.86 -14.71
CA GLU A 101 -29.59 -16.96 -14.45
C GLU A 101 -30.80 -16.55 -13.60
N ALA A 102 -30.58 -15.74 -12.55
CA ALA A 102 -31.65 -15.21 -11.71
C ALA A 102 -32.61 -14.34 -12.53
N ASN A 103 -32.08 -13.40 -13.33
CA ASN A 103 -32.87 -12.56 -14.21
C ASN A 103 -33.62 -13.36 -15.27
N ARG A 104 -33.00 -14.39 -15.85
CA ARG A 104 -33.67 -15.30 -16.80
C ARG A 104 -34.85 -16.02 -16.15
N LYS A 105 -34.68 -16.52 -14.92
CA LYS A 105 -35.77 -17.18 -14.17
C LYS A 105 -36.91 -16.20 -13.87
N LEU A 106 -36.60 -14.96 -13.47
CA LEU A 106 -37.59 -13.92 -13.22
C LEU A 106 -38.35 -13.53 -14.48
N LYS A 107 -37.65 -13.30 -15.60
CA LYS A 107 -38.28 -13.01 -16.90
C LYS A 107 -39.24 -14.11 -17.33
N LYS A 108 -38.84 -15.38 -17.19
CA LYS A 108 -39.72 -16.52 -17.49
C LYS A 108 -40.99 -16.50 -16.62
N ARG A 109 -40.83 -16.33 -15.30
CA ARG A 109 -41.99 -16.23 -14.40
C ARG A 109 -42.91 -15.07 -14.80
N LEU A 110 -42.36 -13.90 -15.13
CA LEU A 110 -43.15 -12.75 -15.57
C LEU A 110 -43.97 -13.07 -16.82
N SER A 111 -43.38 -13.72 -17.81
CA SER A 111 -44.08 -14.19 -19.02
C SER A 111 -45.14 -15.26 -18.72
N ASP A 112 -44.89 -16.14 -17.75
CA ASP A 112 -45.86 -17.17 -17.34
C ASP A 112 -47.06 -16.55 -16.58
N PHE A 113 -46.88 -15.40 -15.92
CA PHE A 113 -47.94 -14.66 -15.19
C PHE A 113 -48.71 -13.67 -16.08
N HIS A 114 -48.04 -12.96 -16.98
CA HIS A 114 -48.65 -12.14 -18.03
C HIS A 114 -48.79 -12.98 -19.30
N GLY A 115 -49.83 -13.80 -19.38
CA GLY A 115 -50.20 -14.46 -20.63
C GLY A 115 -50.38 -13.41 -21.74
N ASP A 116 -49.56 -13.48 -22.79
CA ASP A 116 -49.66 -12.77 -24.06
C ASP A 116 -50.15 -11.31 -24.00
N GLU A 117 -49.51 -10.47 -23.17
CA GLU A 117 -49.65 -9.01 -23.29
C GLU A 117 -48.29 -8.42 -23.71
N PRO A 118 -48.20 -7.76 -24.88
CA PRO A 118 -46.93 -7.21 -25.37
C PRO A 118 -46.52 -6.07 -24.46
N GLN A 119 -45.62 -6.35 -23.51
CA GLN A 119 -45.19 -5.35 -22.54
C GLN A 119 -44.29 -4.29 -23.18
N LEU A 120 -44.93 -3.18 -23.49
CA LEU A 120 -44.46 -1.83 -23.76
C LEU A 120 -43.58 -1.25 -22.62
N TRP A 121 -42.48 -1.89 -22.23
CA TRP A 121 -41.45 -1.25 -21.37
C TRP A 121 -40.11 -1.04 -22.07
N GLU A 122 -40.07 -1.04 -23.41
CA GLU A 122 -39.02 -0.34 -24.16
C GLU A 122 -39.22 1.19 -24.04
N GLY A 123 -39.21 1.69 -22.80
CA GLY A 123 -39.07 3.09 -22.46
C GLY A 123 -37.60 3.47 -22.50
N ASN A 124 -37.08 3.63 -23.71
CA ASN A 124 -36.02 4.55 -24.11
C ASN A 124 -35.11 5.07 -22.97
N ASN A 125 -34.10 4.30 -22.57
CA ASN A 125 -32.81 4.88 -22.21
C ASN A 125 -31.68 3.84 -22.31
N SER A 126 -30.81 4.06 -23.31
CA SER A 126 -29.39 3.70 -23.44
C SER A 126 -29.07 2.95 -24.72
N GLN A 127 -28.42 3.68 -25.63
CA GLN A 127 -27.58 3.10 -26.65
C GLN A 127 -26.51 2.23 -25.98
N GLY A 128 -26.35 0.99 -26.47
CA GLY A 128 -25.28 0.05 -26.12
C GLY A 128 -25.67 -0.88 -24.96
N ILE A 129 -25.66 -2.21 -25.06
CA ILE A 129 -24.93 -3.11 -25.95
C ILE A 129 -25.88 -4.27 -26.26
N GLY A 130 -26.20 -4.42 -27.54
CA GLY A 130 -26.86 -5.61 -28.05
C GLY A 130 -25.95 -6.81 -27.88
N TYR A 131 -26.55 -7.91 -27.43
CA TYR A 131 -25.98 -9.24 -27.42
C TYR A 131 -25.38 -9.56 -28.79
N ILE A 132 -24.05 -9.52 -28.91
CA ILE A 132 -23.38 -10.18 -30.01
C ILE A 132 -23.16 -11.63 -29.58
N LYS A 133 -24.02 -12.50 -30.10
CA LYS A 133 -23.66 -13.88 -30.38
C LYS A 133 -22.60 -13.84 -31.48
N THR A 134 -21.33 -13.97 -31.11
CA THR A 134 -20.27 -14.35 -32.06
C THR A 134 -19.45 -15.46 -31.42
N ASP A 135 -19.65 -16.66 -31.95
CA ASP A 135 -18.56 -17.62 -32.11
C ASP A 135 -17.46 -16.93 -32.90
N GLN A 136 -16.51 -16.30 -32.19
CA GLN A 136 -15.12 -16.03 -32.57
C GLN A 136 -14.55 -14.99 -31.60
N VAL A 137 -13.52 -15.43 -30.85
CA VAL A 137 -12.37 -14.64 -30.39
C VAL A 137 -12.70 -13.17 -30.04
N PHE A 138 -13.44 -12.93 -28.96
CA PHE A 138 -13.54 -11.61 -28.35
C PHE A 138 -12.49 -11.46 -27.25
N PHE A 139 -11.23 -11.57 -27.62
CA PHE A 139 -10.14 -10.95 -26.89
C PHE A 139 -9.62 -9.85 -27.81
N ALA A 140 -10.05 -8.61 -27.57
CA ALA A 140 -9.25 -7.49 -28.03
C ALA A 140 -7.89 -7.62 -27.31
N PRO A 141 -6.75 -7.61 -28.03
CA PRO A 141 -5.47 -7.44 -27.37
C PRO A 141 -5.55 -6.13 -26.60
N ILE A 142 -5.47 -6.21 -25.28
CA ILE A 142 -5.10 -5.04 -24.51
C ILE A 142 -3.65 -4.81 -24.92
N GLU A 143 -3.42 -3.88 -25.84
CA GLU A 143 -2.10 -3.30 -26.02
C GLU A 143 -1.76 -2.66 -24.67
N CYS A 144 -1.03 -3.42 -23.86
CA CYS A 144 -0.35 -2.90 -22.69
C CYS A 144 0.71 -1.92 -23.22
N GLU A 145 0.29 -0.69 -23.51
CA GLU A 145 1.20 0.44 -23.63
C GLU A 145 2.08 0.41 -22.37
N PRO A 146 3.41 0.28 -22.51
CA PRO A 146 4.28 0.33 -21.36
C PRO A 146 4.25 1.76 -20.86
N THR A 147 3.40 2.06 -19.88
CA THR A 147 3.46 3.35 -19.16
C THR A 147 4.69 3.34 -18.24
N LEU A 148 5.87 3.32 -18.85
CA LEU A 148 7.11 3.78 -18.25
C LEU A 148 7.32 5.20 -18.74
N GLN A 149 6.49 6.13 -18.27
CA GLN A 149 6.90 7.54 -18.20
C GLN A 149 7.80 7.71 -16.99
N ILE A 150 9.01 7.16 -17.07
CA ILE A 150 10.13 7.57 -16.21
C ILE A 150 10.74 8.77 -16.93
N GLY A 151 10.22 9.96 -16.61
CA GLY A 151 10.68 11.21 -17.17
C GLY A 151 10.26 12.36 -16.29
N TYR A 152 11.22 12.87 -15.53
CA TYR A 152 11.09 14.05 -14.67
C TYR A 152 10.36 15.19 -15.40
N HIS A 153 9.23 15.63 -14.85
CA HIS A 153 8.64 16.92 -15.21
C HIS A 153 9.51 17.99 -14.55
N ASN A 154 10.37 18.62 -15.34
CA ASN A 154 11.19 19.74 -14.88
C ASN A 154 10.27 20.94 -14.63
N GLU A 155 10.02 21.24 -13.37
CA GLU A 155 9.54 22.56 -12.96
C GLU A 155 10.64 23.57 -13.25
N GLN A 156 10.39 24.50 -14.18
CA GLN A 156 10.78 25.92 -14.09
C GLN A 156 10.46 26.67 -15.40
N GLN A 157 9.39 27.47 -15.38
CA GLN A 157 9.55 28.93 -15.49
C GLN A 157 8.23 29.67 -15.21
N MET A 158 8.35 30.66 -14.32
CA MET A 158 7.33 31.61 -13.85
C MET A 158 6.62 32.32 -15.02
N ALA A 159 5.33 32.63 -14.90
CA ALA A 159 4.89 33.90 -14.30
C ALA A 159 3.36 34.16 -14.40
N ILE A 160 2.89 34.93 -13.41
CA ILE A 160 1.72 35.84 -13.35
C ILE A 160 0.27 35.31 -13.19
N ALA A 161 -0.20 35.53 -11.95
CA ALA A 161 -1.51 36.07 -11.53
C ALA A 161 -2.78 35.20 -11.41
N THR A 162 -3.39 35.39 -10.22
CA THR A 162 -4.83 35.41 -9.88
C THR A 162 -5.57 34.11 -9.55
N THR A 163 -5.84 33.94 -8.24
CA THR A 163 -7.09 33.48 -7.62
C THR A 163 -7.81 32.27 -8.20
N SER A 164 -7.70 31.11 -7.53
CA SER A 164 -8.84 30.34 -7.03
C SER A 164 -8.33 29.10 -6.27
N ALA A 165 -8.92 28.83 -5.11
CA ALA A 165 -8.64 27.65 -4.29
C ALA A 165 -8.78 26.35 -5.10
N GLY A 166 -7.76 25.48 -5.02
CA GLY A 166 -7.75 24.13 -5.59
C GLY A 166 -7.34 23.10 -4.53
N PRO A 167 -7.80 21.83 -4.65
CA PRO A 167 -8.02 20.94 -3.52
C PRO A 167 -6.75 20.28 -2.99
N SER A 168 -6.72 20.13 -1.67
CA SER A 168 -5.73 19.40 -0.88
C SER A 168 -5.58 17.96 -1.38
N MET A 169 -4.41 17.62 -1.92
CA MET A 169 -4.00 16.24 -2.26
C MET A 169 -3.57 15.50 -0.99
N THR A 170 -4.54 15.20 -0.14
CA THR A 170 -4.34 14.37 1.07
C THR A 170 -5.36 13.25 1.12
N THR A 171 -5.47 12.42 0.08
CA THR A 171 -6.13 11.09 0.16
C THR A 171 -5.75 10.23 -1.04
N LEU A 172 -4.62 9.55 -1.00
CA LEU A 172 -4.35 8.41 -1.88
C LEU A 172 -3.41 7.43 -1.16
N MET A 173 -3.88 6.94 -0.02
CA MET A 173 -3.33 5.72 0.60
C MET A 173 -4.52 4.78 0.85
N PRO A 174 -4.52 3.56 0.28
CA PRO A 174 -5.58 2.58 0.54
C PRO A 174 -5.58 2.19 2.03
N PRO A 175 -6.74 2.15 2.71
CA PRO A 175 -6.80 1.65 4.08
C PRO A 175 -6.58 0.13 4.06
N GLY A 176 -5.49 -0.36 4.68
CA GLY A 176 -5.27 -1.81 4.81
C GLY A 176 -3.81 -2.28 4.91
N TRP A 177 -2.82 -1.38 4.83
CA TRP A 177 -1.39 -1.73 4.86
C TRP A 177 -0.75 -1.73 6.26
N LEU A 178 -1.55 -1.52 7.31
CA LEU A 178 -1.10 -1.67 8.69
C LEU A 178 -1.99 -2.70 9.39
N ALA A 179 -1.56 -3.96 9.30
CA ALA A 179 -1.93 -5.05 10.20
C ALA A 179 -0.67 -5.84 10.54
#